data_AF-A0A3B8PV40-F1
#
_entry.id   AF-A0A3B8PV40-F1
#
_cell.length_a   1.000
_cell.length_b   1.000
_cell.length_c   1.000
_cell.angle_alpha   90.00
_cell.angle_beta   90.00
_cell.angle_gamma   90.00
#
_symmetry.space_group_name_H-M   'P 1'
#
loop_
_entity.id
_entity.type
_entity.pdbx_description
1 polymer ?
#
loop_
_entity_poly.entity_id
_entity_poly.type
_entity_poly.pdbx_seq_one_letter_code
_entity_poly.pdbx_strand_id
1 'polypeptide(L)'
;VPLEPFLAALKQLLDRGARGFKFVDRTFNLNIRTSVAILEFCLANYRPGFELHFEMIPDRLPVELRALLGQFPSGAVQLEIGIQSFNKAVLKDISRSQNFERLEHNLRFLREETGVHVHSDLIFGLPGETVESFATGFDQLIAMKPGEIQIGFLKRLRGTPDHPRPLSGKSVAILLEKSSTRTRVSFEVGVHELGALPITLIARDTQLGRGELTMEALFATEPTPFSSFYRFAQWLYETTHQTHDFALPRRYELLFTYLTAQCSLDPKELGAALICDYDRHQVRRQRLEFLKPYVASVAPPLRRDRDAMHPAHGGKRRGQPPRTSPAPLTLDAPPDSPMTKRRLPVVA
;
A
#
# COMPACT_ATOMS: atom_id res chain seq x y z
N VAL A 1 23.91 16.56 -1.46
CA VAL A 1 24.16 16.68 -2.92
C VAL A 1 23.71 18.06 -3.35
N PRO A 2 24.45 18.80 -4.19
CA PRO A 2 23.97 20.06 -4.75
C PRO A 2 22.65 19.82 -5.50
N LEU A 3 21.69 20.75 -5.35
CA LEU A 3 20.32 20.57 -5.84
C LEU A 3 20.23 20.37 -7.36
N GLU A 4 20.97 21.17 -8.13
CA GLU A 4 20.95 21.12 -9.59
C GLU A 4 21.36 19.75 -10.18
N PRO A 5 22.53 19.17 -9.84
CA PRO A 5 22.87 17.80 -10.25
C PRO A 5 21.83 16.75 -9.84
N PHE A 6 21.19 16.92 -8.69
CA PHE A 6 20.18 16.00 -8.21
C PHE A 6 18.91 16.04 -9.06
N LEU A 7 18.39 17.24 -9.36
CA LEU A 7 17.21 17.40 -10.22
C LEU A 7 17.50 16.91 -11.65
N ALA A 8 18.71 17.14 -12.17
CA ALA A 8 19.13 16.61 -13.46
C ALA A 8 19.10 15.07 -13.49
N ALA A 9 19.56 14.40 -12.42
CA ALA A 9 19.51 12.95 -12.30
C ALA A 9 18.06 12.43 -12.22
N LEU A 10 17.17 13.10 -11.47
CA LEU A 10 15.74 12.77 -11.45
C LEU A 10 15.12 12.87 -12.83
N LYS A 11 15.44 13.94 -13.59
CA LYS A 11 14.94 14.13 -14.95
C LYS A 11 15.35 12.99 -15.88
N GLN A 12 16.61 12.55 -15.80
CA GLN A 12 17.07 11.40 -16.59
C GLN A 12 16.29 10.12 -16.28
N LEU A 13 15.95 9.87 -15.01
CA LEU A 13 15.15 8.71 -14.63
C LEU A 13 13.71 8.80 -15.16
N LEU A 14 13.11 9.99 -15.08
CA LEU A 14 11.78 10.25 -15.66
C LEU A 14 11.76 10.02 -17.17
N ASP A 15 12.77 10.53 -17.88
CA ASP A 15 12.89 10.38 -19.33
C ASP A 15 13.08 8.91 -19.74
N ARG A 16 13.63 8.08 -18.84
CA ARG A 16 13.73 6.62 -19.00
C ARG A 16 12.46 5.86 -18.59
N GLY A 17 11.41 6.57 -18.18
CA GLY A 17 10.10 5.99 -17.87
C GLY A 17 9.89 5.60 -16.41
N ALA A 18 10.66 6.16 -15.47
CA ALA A 18 10.36 6.03 -14.05
C ALA A 18 8.94 6.55 -13.74
N ARG A 19 8.18 5.79 -12.94
CA ARG A 19 6.79 6.08 -12.58
C ARG A 19 6.62 6.53 -11.14
N GLY A 20 7.71 6.77 -10.43
CA GLY A 20 7.62 7.28 -9.08
C GLY A 20 8.98 7.34 -8.42
N PHE A 21 9.04 8.07 -7.32
CA PHE A 21 10.23 8.19 -6.48
C PHE A 21 9.87 8.01 -5.02
N LYS A 22 10.62 7.14 -4.35
CA LYS A 22 10.66 7.06 -2.90
C LYS A 22 11.94 7.72 -2.41
N PHE A 23 11.78 8.81 -1.68
CA PHE A 23 12.88 9.54 -1.07
C PHE A 23 13.24 8.87 0.25
N VAL A 24 14.53 8.70 0.49
CA VAL A 24 15.08 7.98 1.66
C VAL A 24 15.66 8.93 2.71
N ASP A 25 15.56 10.23 2.47
CA ASP A 25 15.89 11.26 3.44
C ASP A 25 15.05 11.07 4.69
N ARG A 26 15.70 10.99 5.87
CA ARG A 26 15.03 10.83 7.17
C ARG A 26 13.96 11.89 7.43
N THR A 27 14.09 13.05 6.80
CA THR A 27 13.11 14.13 6.93
C THR A 27 13.21 15.05 5.73
N PHE A 28 12.22 14.97 4.86
CA PHE A 28 12.08 15.80 3.66
C PHE A 28 12.09 17.29 3.98
N ASN A 29 11.27 17.73 4.94
CA ASN A 29 10.99 19.14 5.25
C ASN A 29 12.02 19.83 6.17
N LEU A 30 13.26 19.33 6.27
CA LEU A 30 14.32 20.01 7.03
C LEU A 30 14.82 21.27 6.33
N ASN A 31 15.05 21.19 5.03
CA ASN A 31 15.46 22.32 4.19
C ASN A 31 14.31 22.70 3.25
N ILE A 32 13.62 23.79 3.59
CA ILE A 32 12.44 24.24 2.87
C ILE A 32 12.76 24.60 1.42
N ARG A 33 13.90 25.24 1.14
CA ARG A 33 14.29 25.60 -0.24
C ARG A 33 14.46 24.35 -1.11
N THR A 34 15.14 23.34 -0.58
CA THR A 34 15.31 22.04 -1.27
C THR A 34 13.97 21.33 -1.45
N SER A 35 13.13 21.31 -0.40
CA SER A 35 11.81 20.66 -0.42
C SER A 35 10.89 21.26 -1.49
N VAL A 36 10.82 22.60 -1.51
CA VAL A 36 10.05 23.37 -2.49
C VAL A 36 10.53 23.06 -3.90
N ALA A 37 11.83 23.15 -4.17
CA ALA A 37 12.36 22.89 -5.49
C ALA A 37 12.12 21.46 -5.99
N ILE A 38 12.16 20.46 -5.09
CA ILE A 38 11.83 19.07 -5.43
C ILE A 38 10.35 18.94 -5.81
N LEU A 39 9.43 19.51 -5.02
CA LEU A 39 8.00 19.45 -5.33
C LEU A 39 7.66 20.21 -6.60
N GLU A 40 8.22 21.40 -6.82
CA GLU A 40 8.05 22.17 -8.05
C GLU A 40 8.53 21.38 -9.27
N PHE A 41 9.73 20.78 -9.18
CA PHE A 41 10.25 19.92 -10.25
C PHE A 41 9.32 18.74 -10.53
N CYS A 42 8.86 18.04 -9.48
CA CYS A 42 7.98 16.90 -9.61
C CYS A 42 6.60 17.28 -10.18
N LEU A 43 6.05 18.42 -9.77
CA LEU A 43 4.77 18.94 -10.26
C LEU A 43 4.88 19.32 -11.74
N ALA A 44 5.94 20.03 -12.12
CA ALA A 44 6.20 20.42 -13.51
C ALA A 44 6.41 19.22 -14.46
N ASN A 45 6.81 18.06 -13.92
CA ASN A 45 7.05 16.83 -14.68
C ASN A 45 6.02 15.73 -14.40
N TYR A 46 4.90 16.06 -13.73
CA TYR A 46 3.91 15.07 -13.34
C TYR A 46 3.29 14.37 -14.57
N ARG A 47 3.03 13.07 -14.42
CA ARG A 47 2.30 12.25 -15.41
C ARG A 47 1.31 11.35 -14.66
N PRO A 48 0.14 10.99 -15.25
CA PRO A 48 -0.80 10.09 -14.60
C PRO A 48 -0.15 8.77 -14.14
N GLY A 49 -0.38 8.41 -12.88
CA GLY A 49 0.23 7.24 -12.23
C GLY A 49 1.66 7.46 -11.72
N PHE A 50 2.12 8.72 -11.64
CA PHE A 50 3.37 9.09 -11.00
C PHE A 50 3.21 9.23 -9.48
N GLU A 51 4.01 8.50 -8.70
CA GLU A 51 3.89 8.42 -7.24
C GLU A 51 5.14 8.95 -6.53
N LEU A 52 4.96 9.76 -5.48
CA LEU A 52 6.03 10.37 -4.70
C LEU A 52 5.89 10.01 -3.23
N HIS A 53 6.95 9.52 -2.61
CA HIS A 53 6.93 9.08 -1.21
C HIS A 53 8.01 9.82 -0.43
N PHE A 54 7.62 10.49 0.65
CA PHE A 54 8.52 11.24 1.51
C PHE A 54 8.29 10.91 2.99
N GLU A 55 9.36 10.86 3.78
CA GLU A 55 9.29 10.91 5.24
C GLU A 55 9.32 12.37 5.70
N MET A 56 8.46 12.78 6.63
CA MET A 56 8.42 14.17 7.12
C MET A 56 8.27 14.28 8.64
N ILE A 57 8.82 15.36 9.20
CA ILE A 57 8.53 15.75 10.58
C ILE A 57 7.17 16.46 10.58
N PRO A 58 6.19 16.00 11.36
CA PRO A 58 4.81 16.32 11.08
C PRO A 58 4.31 17.64 11.68
N ASP A 59 5.06 18.27 12.58
CA ASP A 59 4.75 19.61 13.10
C ASP A 59 5.35 20.74 12.26
N ARG A 60 6.07 20.45 11.16
CA ARG A 60 6.74 21.44 10.31
C ARG A 60 6.19 21.50 8.88
N LEU A 61 5.04 22.12 8.68
CA LEU A 61 4.44 22.26 7.35
C LEU A 61 4.21 23.75 6.99
N PRO A 62 5.23 24.46 6.45
CA PRO A 62 5.13 25.86 6.07
C PRO A 62 4.20 26.07 4.86
N VAL A 63 3.73 27.31 4.69
CA VAL A 63 2.67 27.69 3.74
C VAL A 63 3.05 27.36 2.29
N GLU A 64 4.32 27.51 1.93
CA GLU A 64 4.82 27.22 0.59
C GLU A 64 4.68 25.73 0.24
N LEU A 65 5.01 24.84 1.19
CA LEU A 65 4.83 23.40 0.99
C LEU A 65 3.35 23.02 0.96
N ARG A 66 2.52 23.67 1.78
CA ARG A 66 1.06 23.48 1.76
C ARG A 66 0.47 23.79 0.39
N ALA A 67 0.83 24.94 -0.17
CA ALA A 67 0.36 25.38 -1.48
C ALA A 67 0.82 24.42 -2.60
N LEU A 68 2.04 23.90 -2.54
CA LEU A 68 2.53 22.94 -3.53
C LEU A 68 1.85 21.58 -3.41
N LEU A 69 1.70 21.05 -2.19
CA LEU A 69 1.03 19.77 -1.94
C LEU A 69 -0.44 19.78 -2.40
N GLY A 70 -1.15 20.91 -2.22
CA GLY A 70 -2.52 21.08 -2.71
C GLY A 70 -2.66 21.07 -4.24
N GLN A 71 -1.58 21.27 -4.99
CA GLN A 71 -1.61 21.23 -6.46
C GLN A 71 -1.44 19.83 -7.04
N PHE A 72 -0.96 18.86 -6.27
CA PHE A 72 -0.80 17.49 -6.75
C PHE A 72 -2.15 16.79 -6.88
N PRO A 73 -2.35 15.95 -7.92
CA PRO A 73 -3.52 15.09 -8.02
C PRO A 73 -3.64 14.13 -6.82
N SER A 74 -4.87 13.75 -6.49
CA SER A 74 -5.13 12.81 -5.39
C SER A 74 -4.39 11.49 -5.60
N GLY A 75 -3.71 11.03 -4.54
CA GLY A 75 -2.90 9.81 -4.53
C GLY A 75 -1.51 9.95 -5.17
N ALA A 76 -1.13 11.11 -5.71
CA ALA A 76 0.20 11.29 -6.32
C ALA A 76 1.33 11.40 -5.29
N VAL A 77 1.01 11.81 -4.05
CA VAL A 77 1.99 12.02 -2.98
C VAL A 77 1.56 11.24 -1.75
N GLN A 78 2.51 10.50 -1.18
CA GLN A 78 2.42 9.83 0.10
C GLN A 78 3.43 10.44 1.08
N LEU A 79 2.95 10.83 2.26
CA LEU A 79 3.77 11.37 3.35
C LEU A 79 3.77 10.39 4.51
N GLU A 80 4.94 9.87 4.86
CA GLU A 80 5.19 9.07 6.05
C GLU A 80 5.51 10.02 7.22
N ILE A 81 4.70 9.96 8.27
CA ILE A 81 4.69 10.82 9.44
C ILE A 81 4.98 9.96 10.67
N GLY A 82 6.19 10.08 11.19
CA GLY A 82 6.53 9.46 12.46
C GLY A 82 5.90 10.21 13.64
N ILE A 83 4.89 9.65 14.31
CA ILE A 83 4.40 10.20 15.59
C ILE A 83 5.10 9.47 16.74
N GLN A 84 5.25 8.15 16.61
CA GLN A 84 5.85 7.21 17.56
C GLN A 84 5.04 7.03 18.84
N SER A 85 4.77 8.11 19.58
CA SER A 85 3.97 8.11 20.80
C SER A 85 3.34 9.48 21.03
N PHE A 86 2.19 9.51 21.71
CA PHE A 86 1.56 10.74 22.22
C PHE A 86 1.96 11.08 23.66
N ASN A 87 2.74 10.21 24.31
CA ASN A 87 3.21 10.44 25.67
C ASN A 87 4.48 11.32 25.67
N LYS A 88 4.36 12.54 26.20
CA LYS A 88 5.47 13.52 26.26
C LYS A 88 6.71 13.00 27.02
N ALA A 89 6.52 12.19 28.06
CA ALA A 89 7.64 11.62 28.82
C ALA A 89 8.39 10.58 27.98
N VAL A 90 7.66 9.66 27.35
CA VAL A 90 8.22 8.65 26.43
C VAL A 90 8.97 9.31 25.27
N LEU A 91 8.38 10.35 24.67
CA LEU A 91 9.03 11.11 23.60
C LEU A 91 10.34 11.75 24.07
N LYS A 92 10.36 12.32 25.28
CA LYS A 92 11.57 12.90 25.88
C LYS A 92 12.67 11.85 26.05
N ASP A 93 12.33 10.66 26.50
CA ASP A 93 13.29 9.57 26.74
C ASP A 93 13.93 9.06 25.45
N ILE A 94 13.23 9.15 24.31
CA ILE A 94 13.77 8.85 22.98
C ILE A 94 14.33 10.09 22.27
N SER A 95 14.57 11.19 22.98
CA SER A 95 15.10 12.46 22.45
C SER A 95 14.27 13.04 21.28
N ARG A 96 12.95 12.87 21.34
CA ARG A 96 12.00 13.41 20.37
C ARG A 96 11.21 14.55 21.00
N SER A 97 11.12 15.68 20.28
CA SER A 97 10.25 16.79 20.63
C SER A 97 9.17 16.90 19.57
N GLN A 98 7.90 17.00 19.99
CA GLN A 98 6.76 17.04 19.09
C GLN A 98 5.73 18.04 19.62
N ASN A 99 5.27 18.95 18.76
CA ASN A 99 4.12 19.81 19.06
C ASN A 99 2.83 19.16 18.53
N PHE A 100 1.99 18.66 19.44
CA PHE A 100 0.76 17.94 19.08
C PHE A 100 -0.34 18.83 18.49
N GLU A 101 -0.46 20.08 18.94
CA GLU A 101 -1.45 21.02 18.37
C GLU A 101 -1.13 21.32 16.90
N ARG A 102 0.16 21.56 16.60
CA ARG A 102 0.62 21.77 15.23
C ARG A 102 0.52 20.52 14.38
N LEU A 103 0.84 19.36 14.95
CA LEU A 103 0.65 18.05 14.31
C LEU A 103 -0.81 17.88 13.87
N GLU A 104 -1.75 18.02 14.80
CA GLU A 104 -3.18 17.84 14.52
C GLU A 104 -3.67 18.82 13.45
N HIS A 105 -3.27 20.09 13.55
CA HIS A 105 -3.60 21.11 12.56
C HIS A 105 -3.02 20.79 11.18
N ASN A 106 -1.77 20.31 11.09
CA ASN A 106 -1.14 19.94 9.82
C ASN A 106 -1.79 18.69 9.20
N LEU A 107 -2.09 17.67 10.01
CA LEU A 107 -2.79 16.46 9.55
C LEU A 107 -4.17 16.78 8.99
N ARG A 108 -4.94 17.63 9.70
CA ARG A 108 -6.25 18.10 9.23
C ARG A 108 -6.13 18.79 7.88
N PHE A 109 -5.18 19.72 7.73
CA PHE A 109 -4.91 20.39 6.47
C PHE A 109 -4.58 19.40 5.35
N LEU A 110 -3.63 18.48 5.57
CA LEU A 110 -3.23 17.50 4.55
C LEU A 110 -4.42 16.64 4.10
N ARG A 111 -5.32 16.29 5.02
CA ARG A 111 -6.51 15.49 4.72
C ARG A 111 -7.60 16.26 3.99
N GLU A 112 -7.88 17.49 4.41
CA GLU A 112 -9.07 18.24 3.96
C GLU A 112 -8.78 19.15 2.76
N GLU A 113 -7.55 19.64 2.64
CA GLU A 113 -7.16 20.68 1.69
C GLU A 113 -6.21 20.15 0.60
N THR A 114 -5.84 18.86 0.66
CA THR A 114 -4.95 18.24 -0.33
C THR A 114 -5.41 16.83 -0.71
N GLY A 115 -4.84 16.29 -1.78
CA GLY A 115 -5.05 14.89 -2.19
C GLY A 115 -3.99 13.91 -1.67
N VAL A 116 -3.16 14.33 -0.71
CA VAL A 116 -2.02 13.57 -0.19
C VAL A 116 -2.47 12.41 0.68
N HIS A 117 -1.82 11.26 0.51
CA HIS A 117 -2.01 10.11 1.39
C HIS A 117 -1.06 10.23 2.58
N VAL A 118 -1.63 10.36 3.79
CA VAL A 118 -0.84 10.46 5.01
C VAL A 118 -0.77 9.10 5.69
N HIS A 119 0.46 8.64 5.89
CA HIS A 119 0.77 7.43 6.62
C HIS A 119 1.38 7.81 7.97
N SER A 120 0.73 7.44 9.07
CA SER A 120 1.17 7.79 10.42
C SER A 120 1.71 6.58 11.19
N ASP A 121 2.91 6.71 11.76
CA ASP A 121 3.54 5.64 12.53
C ASP A 121 3.37 5.83 14.04
N LEU A 122 2.96 4.76 14.73
CA LEU A 122 3.14 4.58 16.18
C LEU A 122 4.14 3.45 16.44
N ILE A 123 4.90 3.55 17.52
CA ILE A 123 5.74 2.45 18.00
C ILE A 123 5.20 1.98 19.33
N PHE A 124 4.94 0.68 19.41
CA PHE A 124 4.65 0.00 20.64
C PHE A 124 5.94 -0.41 21.38
N GLY A 125 5.93 -0.25 22.71
CA GLY A 125 6.98 -0.74 23.59
C GLY A 125 8.20 0.17 23.69
N LEU A 126 8.01 1.49 23.57
CA LEU A 126 9.05 2.46 23.87
C LEU A 126 9.38 2.47 25.37
N PRO A 127 10.61 2.87 25.77
CA PRO A 127 10.95 3.02 27.19
C PRO A 127 9.97 3.95 27.90
N GLY A 128 9.42 3.50 29.02
CA GLY A 128 8.43 4.25 29.80
C GLY A 128 6.98 4.16 29.29
N GLU A 129 6.73 3.49 28.17
CA GLU A 129 5.39 3.34 27.61
C GLU A 129 4.63 2.17 28.26
N THR A 130 3.44 2.46 28.78
CA THR A 130 2.49 1.46 29.29
C THR A 130 1.42 1.17 28.25
N VAL A 131 0.70 0.05 28.42
CA VAL A 131 -0.42 -0.33 27.55
C VAL A 131 -1.49 0.76 27.54
N GLU A 132 -1.78 1.38 28.69
CA GLU A 132 -2.78 2.45 28.83
C GLU A 132 -2.35 3.72 28.10
N SER A 133 -1.07 4.09 28.21
CA SER A 133 -0.54 5.26 27.51
C SER A 133 -0.49 5.06 25.99
N PHE A 134 -0.18 3.83 25.55
CA PHE A 134 -0.24 3.45 24.14
C PHE A 134 -1.68 3.45 23.63
N ALA A 135 -2.62 2.87 24.39
CA ALA A 135 -4.05 2.84 24.07
C ALA A 135 -4.59 4.25 23.84
N THR A 136 -4.27 5.17 24.76
CA THR A 136 -4.63 6.58 24.64
C THR A 136 -4.07 7.21 23.36
N GLY A 137 -2.81 6.92 23.02
CA GLY A 137 -2.19 7.41 21.79
C GLY A 137 -2.78 6.81 20.52
N PHE A 138 -3.15 5.52 20.54
CA PHE A 138 -3.85 4.85 19.44
C PHE A 138 -5.22 5.50 19.19
N ASP A 139 -6.00 5.71 20.25
CA ASP A 139 -7.33 6.33 20.16
C ASP A 139 -7.25 7.76 19.62
N GLN A 140 -6.26 8.54 20.09
CA GLN A 140 -5.98 9.87 19.56
C GLN A 140 -5.64 9.85 18.07
N LEU A 141 -4.79 8.92 17.62
CA LEU A 141 -4.43 8.84 16.21
C LEU A 141 -5.62 8.46 15.33
N ILE A 142 -6.43 7.49 15.74
CA ILE A 142 -7.64 7.09 15.03
C ILE A 142 -8.60 8.27 14.90
N ALA A 143 -8.79 9.06 15.96
CA ALA A 143 -9.64 10.26 15.93
C ALA A 143 -9.12 11.32 14.93
N MET A 144 -7.81 11.39 14.69
CA MET A 144 -7.22 12.26 13.66
C MET A 144 -7.46 11.75 12.23
N LYS A 145 -7.97 10.53 12.05
CA LYS A 145 -8.28 9.88 10.75
C LYS A 145 -7.17 10.08 9.71
N PRO A 146 -5.92 9.63 9.99
CA PRO A 146 -4.89 9.59 8.96
C PRO A 146 -5.32 8.64 7.84
N GLY A 147 -4.71 8.78 6.66
CA GLY A 147 -5.01 7.89 5.53
C GLY A 147 -4.61 6.44 5.82
N GLU A 148 -3.53 6.25 6.58
CA GLU A 148 -3.02 4.96 7.02
C GLU A 148 -2.35 5.08 8.39
N ILE A 149 -2.42 3.99 9.18
CA ILE A 149 -1.71 3.86 10.45
C ILE A 149 -0.82 2.62 10.37
N GLN A 150 0.45 2.79 10.67
CA GLN A 150 1.37 1.68 10.90
C GLN A 150 1.76 1.64 12.36
N ILE A 151 1.70 0.43 12.90
CA ILE A 151 2.16 0.14 14.26
C ILE A 151 3.42 -0.69 14.13
N GLY A 152 4.54 -0.07 14.46
CA GLY A 152 5.80 -0.74 14.65
C GLY A 152 5.95 -1.22 16.10
N PHE A 153 6.87 -2.14 16.33
CA PHE A 153 7.42 -2.42 17.65
C PHE A 153 8.85 -1.90 17.70
N LEU A 154 9.32 -1.51 18.89
CA LEU A 154 10.69 -1.04 19.05
C LEU A 154 11.69 -2.15 18.66
N LYS A 155 12.41 -1.94 17.55
CA LYS A 155 13.48 -2.83 17.09
C LYS A 155 14.82 -2.33 17.65
N ARG A 156 15.50 -3.15 18.45
CA ARG A 156 16.87 -2.87 18.89
C ARG A 156 17.84 -3.14 17.73
N LEU A 157 18.48 -2.09 17.21
CA LEU A 157 19.39 -2.14 16.05
C LEU A 157 20.87 -2.05 16.49
N ARG A 158 21.80 -2.53 15.62
CA ARG A 158 23.25 -2.49 15.87
C ARG A 158 23.75 -1.05 16.09
N GLY A 159 24.68 -0.85 17.04
CA GLY A 159 25.27 0.47 17.37
C GLY A 159 24.86 1.00 18.76
N THR A 160 23.95 0.31 19.43
CA THR A 160 23.71 0.44 20.88
C THR A 160 24.67 -0.48 21.65
N PRO A 161 25.04 -0.16 22.91
CA PRO A 161 26.28 -0.64 23.56
C PRO A 161 26.49 -2.16 23.68
N ASP A 162 25.48 -3.01 23.50
CA ASP A 162 25.62 -4.46 23.56
C ASP A 162 25.07 -5.08 22.26
N HIS A 163 25.87 -5.88 21.55
CA HIS A 163 25.41 -6.60 20.36
C HIS A 163 25.17 -8.09 20.68
N PRO A 164 23.99 -8.45 21.21
CA PRO A 164 23.64 -9.83 21.52
C PRO A 164 23.42 -10.69 20.26
N ARG A 165 23.21 -11.99 20.47
CA ARG A 165 22.59 -12.93 19.50
C ARG A 165 21.10 -13.11 19.83
N PRO A 166 20.29 -12.05 19.64
CA PRO A 166 18.95 -11.97 20.24
C PRO A 166 17.95 -12.96 19.65
N LEU A 167 18.26 -13.56 18.50
CA LEU A 167 17.34 -14.45 17.80
C LEU A 167 17.72 -15.93 17.97
N SER A 168 18.64 -16.23 18.90
CA SER A 168 19.02 -17.60 19.24
C SER A 168 17.79 -18.46 19.53
N GLY A 169 17.60 -19.53 18.74
CA GLY A 169 16.47 -20.46 18.89
C GLY A 169 15.12 -19.93 18.38
N LYS A 170 15.10 -18.81 17.65
CA LYS A 170 13.89 -18.26 17.02
C LYS A 170 13.91 -18.52 15.50
N SER A 171 12.76 -18.34 14.87
CA SER A 171 12.65 -18.29 13.41
C SER A 171 12.23 -16.88 12.98
N VAL A 172 12.75 -16.38 11.87
CA VAL A 172 12.51 -15.00 11.41
C VAL A 172 12.01 -15.03 9.98
N ALA A 173 10.82 -14.49 9.77
CA ALA A 173 10.25 -14.38 8.45
C ALA A 173 10.85 -13.20 7.67
N ILE A 174 11.33 -13.43 6.45
CA ILE A 174 11.92 -12.42 5.56
C ILE A 174 10.94 -12.17 4.41
N LEU A 175 10.29 -11.01 4.39
CA LEU A 175 9.33 -10.66 3.34
C LEU A 175 10.00 -9.93 2.18
N LEU A 176 9.94 -10.46 0.96
CA LEU A 176 10.57 -9.87 -0.23
C LEU A 176 9.53 -9.53 -1.29
N GLU A 177 9.52 -8.30 -1.79
CA GLU A 177 8.54 -7.85 -2.79
C GLU A 177 8.67 -8.57 -4.14
N LYS A 178 9.89 -8.92 -4.53
CA LYS A 178 10.21 -9.66 -5.75
C LYS A 178 11.17 -10.79 -5.43
N SER A 179 11.12 -11.86 -6.22
CA SER A 179 12.05 -13.00 -6.11
C SER A 179 13.46 -12.58 -6.50
N SER A 180 14.24 -12.09 -5.53
CA SER A 180 15.64 -11.73 -5.68
C SER A 180 16.52 -12.68 -4.88
N THR A 181 17.24 -13.56 -5.57
CA THR A 181 18.09 -14.59 -4.94
C THR A 181 19.24 -13.98 -4.15
N ARG A 182 19.86 -12.91 -4.65
CA ARG A 182 21.00 -12.27 -3.98
C ARG A 182 20.57 -11.51 -2.72
N THR A 183 19.43 -10.82 -2.78
CA THR A 183 18.85 -10.13 -1.61
C THR A 183 18.40 -11.14 -0.57
N ARG A 184 17.67 -12.18 -0.99
CA ARG A 184 17.25 -13.28 -0.12
C ARG A 184 18.42 -13.89 0.64
N VAL A 185 19.46 -14.32 -0.07
CA VAL A 185 20.63 -14.94 0.54
C VAL A 185 21.32 -14.00 1.55
N SER A 186 21.45 -12.71 1.24
CA SER A 186 22.04 -11.75 2.19
C SER A 186 21.22 -11.56 3.47
N PHE A 187 19.90 -11.55 3.38
CA PHE A 187 19.02 -11.45 4.54
C PHE A 187 18.95 -12.76 5.34
N GLU A 188 18.94 -13.91 4.67
CA GLU A 188 18.98 -15.23 5.31
C GLU A 188 20.28 -15.40 6.11
N VAL A 189 21.42 -15.01 5.53
CA VAL A 189 22.72 -14.99 6.22
C VAL A 189 22.69 -14.05 7.43
N GLY A 190 22.18 -12.82 7.28
CA GLY A 190 22.10 -11.86 8.39
C GLY A 190 21.18 -12.31 9.54
N VAL A 191 20.08 -12.98 9.24
CA VAL A 191 19.17 -13.57 10.25
C VAL A 191 19.83 -14.74 10.98
N HIS A 192 20.52 -15.61 10.23
CA HIS A 192 21.26 -16.73 10.78
C HIS A 192 22.37 -16.27 11.75
N GLU A 193 23.13 -15.24 11.39
CA GLU A 193 24.17 -14.65 12.25
C GLU A 193 23.64 -14.04 13.55
N LEU A 194 22.37 -13.60 13.55
CA LEU A 194 21.67 -13.12 14.75
C LEU A 194 21.13 -14.27 15.63
N GLY A 195 21.26 -15.53 15.18
CA GLY A 195 20.94 -16.75 15.93
C GLY A 195 19.65 -17.47 15.52
N ALA A 196 18.92 -16.99 14.50
CA ALA A 196 17.62 -17.52 14.11
C ALA A 196 17.60 -18.32 12.81
N LEU A 197 16.57 -19.14 12.62
CA LEU A 197 16.25 -19.79 11.35
C LEU A 197 15.47 -18.81 10.43
N PRO A 198 15.99 -18.43 9.26
CA PRO A 198 15.24 -17.58 8.34
C PRO A 198 14.14 -18.34 7.57
N ILE A 199 12.98 -17.70 7.39
CA ILE A 199 11.85 -18.20 6.59
C ILE A 199 11.43 -17.12 5.58
N THR A 200 11.68 -17.29 4.29
CA THR A 200 11.40 -16.23 3.31
C THR A 200 9.95 -16.29 2.80
N LEU A 201 9.22 -15.18 2.92
CA LEU A 201 7.90 -14.90 2.37
C LEU A 201 8.01 -13.89 1.22
N ILE A 202 7.08 -13.87 0.27
CA ILE A 202 7.15 -12.95 -0.89
C ILE A 202 5.94 -12.00 -0.84
N ALA A 203 6.12 -10.69 -1.07
CA ALA A 203 5.09 -9.69 -0.76
C ALA A 203 3.82 -9.79 -1.62
N ARG A 204 3.88 -10.49 -2.75
CA ARG A 204 2.68 -10.90 -3.52
C ARG A 204 1.74 -11.82 -2.72
N ASP A 205 2.20 -12.29 -1.55
CA ASP A 205 1.48 -13.13 -0.61
C ASP A 205 1.12 -12.39 0.70
N THR A 206 1.36 -11.08 0.82
CA THR A 206 1.07 -10.29 2.04
C THR A 206 0.32 -8.99 1.77
N GLN A 207 -0.70 -8.69 2.57
CA GLN A 207 -1.66 -7.61 2.33
C GLN A 207 -1.50 -6.43 3.27
N LEU A 208 -1.36 -5.23 2.69
CA LEU A 208 -1.24 -3.93 3.34
C LEU A 208 -2.27 -2.93 2.77
N GLY A 209 -3.16 -2.45 3.66
CA GLY A 209 -3.67 -1.08 3.80
C GLY A 209 -4.36 -0.34 2.64
N ARG A 210 -5.70 -0.39 2.59
CA ARG A 210 -6.57 0.65 1.98
C ARG A 210 -7.82 0.81 2.85
N GLY A 211 -7.93 1.92 3.60
CA GLY A 211 -8.98 2.22 4.60
C GLY A 211 -10.24 1.37 4.52
N GLU A 212 -10.32 0.34 5.37
CA GLU A 212 -11.37 -0.68 5.35
C GLU A 212 -12.63 -0.16 6.08
N LEU A 213 -13.78 -0.21 5.41
CA LEU A 213 -15.11 0.13 5.97
C LEU A 213 -15.45 -0.72 7.21
N THR A 214 -14.96 -1.94 7.26
CA THR A 214 -15.21 -2.86 8.38
C THR A 214 -14.45 -2.50 9.65
N MET A 215 -13.38 -1.70 9.54
CA MET A 215 -12.65 -1.22 10.71
C MET A 215 -13.45 -0.17 11.49
N GLU A 216 -14.27 0.65 10.82
CA GLU A 216 -15.16 1.58 11.50
C GLU A 216 -16.21 0.83 12.34
N ALA A 217 -16.79 -0.23 11.78
CA ALA A 217 -17.73 -1.10 12.50
C ALA A 217 -17.07 -1.76 13.72
N LEU A 218 -15.82 -2.22 13.57
CA LEU A 218 -15.06 -2.78 14.69
C LEU A 218 -14.80 -1.74 15.78
N PHE A 219 -14.29 -0.55 15.44
CA PHE A 219 -13.93 0.47 16.42
C PHE A 219 -15.11 1.08 17.18
N ALA A 220 -16.35 0.79 16.77
CA ALA A 220 -17.57 1.19 17.45
C ALA A 220 -18.10 0.12 18.43
N THR A 221 -17.43 -1.02 18.58
CA THR A 221 -17.94 -2.14 19.41
C THR A 221 -17.72 -1.94 20.92
N GLU A 222 -16.78 -1.07 21.30
CA GLU A 222 -16.45 -0.72 22.67
C GLU A 222 -16.29 0.82 22.81
N PRO A 223 -16.16 1.36 24.04
CA PRO A 223 -16.06 2.81 24.25
C PRO A 223 -14.90 3.50 23.52
N THR A 224 -13.79 2.79 23.24
CA THR A 224 -12.68 3.32 22.45
C THR A 224 -12.25 2.38 21.31
N PRO A 225 -11.64 2.92 20.25
CA PRO A 225 -11.06 2.12 19.18
C PRO A 225 -10.06 1.06 19.68
N PHE A 226 -9.19 1.42 20.63
CA PHE A 226 -8.22 0.49 21.20
C PHE A 226 -8.91 -0.61 21.98
N SER A 227 -9.90 -0.31 22.83
CA SER A 227 -10.60 -1.34 23.59
C SER A 227 -11.37 -2.30 22.68
N SER A 228 -11.96 -1.77 21.60
CA SER A 228 -12.60 -2.57 20.55
C SER A 228 -11.62 -3.53 19.89
N PHE A 229 -10.48 -3.00 19.45
CA PHE A 229 -9.41 -3.78 18.83
C PHE A 229 -8.84 -4.83 19.79
N TYR A 230 -8.59 -4.44 21.04
CA TYR A 230 -8.02 -5.32 22.06
C TYR A 230 -8.96 -6.48 22.39
N ARG A 231 -10.26 -6.21 22.57
CA ARG A 231 -11.27 -7.24 22.79
C ARG A 231 -11.37 -8.21 21.62
N PHE A 232 -11.35 -7.70 20.38
CA PHE A 232 -11.31 -8.55 19.19
C PHE A 232 -10.06 -9.42 19.15
N ALA A 233 -8.89 -8.85 19.45
CA ALA A 233 -7.63 -9.60 19.49
C ALA A 233 -7.64 -10.72 20.54
N GLN A 234 -8.19 -10.45 21.73
CA GLN A 234 -8.37 -11.47 22.78
C GLN A 234 -9.30 -12.59 22.30
N TRP A 235 -10.48 -12.24 21.78
CA TRP A 235 -11.44 -13.21 21.24
C TRP A 235 -10.84 -14.05 20.12
N LEU A 236 -10.06 -13.43 19.23
CA LEU A 236 -9.39 -14.10 18.12
C LEU A 236 -8.43 -15.16 18.63
N TYR A 237 -7.61 -14.83 19.63
CA TYR A 237 -6.68 -15.78 20.24
C TYR A 237 -7.39 -16.88 21.04
N GLU A 238 -8.41 -16.54 21.81
CA GLU A 238 -9.20 -17.51 22.57
C GLU A 238 -9.92 -18.52 21.65
N THR A 239 -10.39 -18.06 20.49
CA THR A 239 -11.14 -18.88 19.53
C THR A 239 -10.22 -19.74 18.65
N THR A 240 -9.05 -19.22 18.28
CA THR A 240 -8.19 -19.86 17.26
C THR A 240 -6.91 -20.45 17.84
N HIS A 241 -6.49 -20.01 19.03
CA HIS A 241 -5.16 -20.25 19.62
C HIS A 241 -4.00 -19.89 18.68
N GLN A 242 -4.26 -19.02 17.69
CA GLN A 242 -3.28 -18.54 16.72
C GLN A 242 -3.01 -17.05 16.95
N THR A 243 -1.76 -16.66 16.73
CA THR A 243 -1.29 -15.28 16.87
C THR A 243 -0.97 -14.62 15.53
N HIS A 244 -0.86 -15.40 14.45
CA HIS A 244 -0.51 -14.96 13.10
C HIS A 244 -0.94 -15.99 12.06
N ASP A 245 -0.68 -15.70 10.78
CA ASP A 245 -0.88 -16.60 9.61
C ASP A 245 -2.34 -16.93 9.26
N PHE A 246 -3.24 -15.98 9.48
CA PHE A 246 -4.61 -16.09 8.97
C PHE A 246 -4.64 -15.78 7.46
N ALA A 247 -4.98 -16.79 6.66
CA ALA A 247 -5.30 -16.59 5.24
C ALA A 247 -6.37 -15.50 5.07
N LEU A 248 -6.28 -14.67 4.03
CA LEU A 248 -7.15 -13.52 3.87
C LEU A 248 -8.66 -13.83 4.00
N PRO A 249 -9.23 -14.84 3.31
CA PRO A 249 -10.65 -15.16 3.47
C PRO A 249 -11.02 -15.49 4.92
N ARG A 250 -10.11 -16.17 5.64
CA ARG A 250 -10.29 -16.53 7.04
C ARG A 250 -10.27 -15.30 7.96
N ARG A 251 -9.46 -14.28 7.65
CA ARG A 251 -9.47 -13.00 8.39
C ARG A 251 -10.84 -12.33 8.33
N TYR A 252 -11.42 -12.26 7.13
CA TYR A 252 -12.74 -11.66 6.91
C TYR A 252 -13.85 -12.49 7.55
N GLU A 253 -13.75 -13.82 7.52
CA GLU A 253 -14.69 -14.72 8.20
C GLU A 253 -14.66 -14.55 9.72
N LEU A 254 -13.48 -14.47 10.32
CA LEU A 254 -13.30 -14.27 11.76
C LEU A 254 -13.80 -12.90 12.20
N LEU A 255 -13.51 -11.85 11.42
CA LEU A 255 -14.03 -10.50 11.67
C LEU A 255 -15.56 -10.47 11.59
N PHE A 256 -16.14 -11.04 10.53
CA PHE A 256 -17.59 -11.16 10.39
C PHE A 256 -18.21 -11.89 11.57
N THR A 257 -17.68 -13.06 11.91
CA THR A 257 -18.17 -13.90 13.00
C THR A 257 -18.15 -13.14 14.33
N TYR A 258 -17.04 -12.45 14.62
CA TYR A 258 -16.94 -11.63 15.82
C TYR A 258 -18.01 -10.54 15.86
N LEU A 259 -18.10 -9.73 14.81
CA LEU A 259 -19.02 -8.59 14.77
C LEU A 259 -20.49 -9.02 14.82
N THR A 260 -20.85 -10.14 14.20
CA THR A 260 -22.24 -10.63 14.23
C THR A 260 -22.57 -11.40 15.50
N ALA A 261 -21.68 -12.28 15.98
CA ALA A 261 -21.98 -13.20 17.08
C ALA A 261 -21.64 -12.65 18.46
N GLN A 262 -20.59 -11.83 18.57
CA GLN A 262 -20.16 -11.23 19.85
C GLN A 262 -20.68 -9.80 20.00
N CYS A 263 -20.75 -9.03 18.92
CA CYS A 263 -21.16 -7.63 18.96
C CYS A 263 -22.60 -7.40 18.48
N SER A 264 -23.30 -8.43 18.00
CA SER A 264 -24.70 -8.38 17.55
C SER A 264 -24.98 -7.38 16.42
N LEU A 265 -24.00 -7.10 15.56
CA LEU A 265 -24.23 -6.28 14.35
C LEU A 265 -25.06 -7.05 13.31
N ASP A 266 -25.88 -6.34 12.53
CA ASP A 266 -26.67 -6.96 11.45
C ASP A 266 -25.75 -7.56 10.39
N PRO A 267 -25.79 -8.89 10.17
CA PRO A 267 -25.03 -9.57 9.13
C PRO A 267 -25.22 -9.00 7.72
N LYS A 268 -26.40 -8.45 7.39
CA LYS A 268 -26.71 -7.90 6.06
C LYS A 268 -25.99 -6.57 5.82
N GLU A 269 -25.99 -5.70 6.81
CA GLU A 269 -25.31 -4.39 6.73
C GLU A 269 -23.79 -4.59 6.66
N LEU A 270 -23.26 -5.51 7.47
CA LEU A 270 -21.83 -5.80 7.52
C LEU A 270 -21.31 -6.52 6.27
N GLY A 271 -22.11 -7.41 5.68
CA GLY A 271 -21.71 -8.20 4.52
C GLY A 271 -21.33 -7.35 3.31
N ALA A 272 -22.03 -6.23 3.07
CA ALA A 272 -21.72 -5.31 1.97
C ALA A 272 -20.38 -4.58 2.19
N ALA A 273 -20.10 -4.14 3.42
CA ALA A 273 -18.84 -3.49 3.77
C ALA A 273 -17.64 -4.44 3.60
N LEU A 274 -17.76 -5.68 4.07
CA LEU A 274 -16.73 -6.72 3.92
C LEU A 274 -16.40 -7.03 2.46
N ILE A 275 -17.40 -7.09 1.58
CA ILE A 275 -17.16 -7.33 0.14
C ILE A 275 -16.42 -6.15 -0.47
N CYS A 276 -16.86 -4.92 -0.18
CA CYS A 276 -16.19 -3.72 -0.65
C CYS A 276 -14.72 -3.65 -0.22
N ASP A 277 -14.40 -4.07 1.00
CA ASP A 277 -13.03 -4.09 1.49
C ASP A 277 -12.21 -5.23 0.87
N TYR A 278 -12.83 -6.41 0.74
CA TYR A 278 -12.19 -7.57 0.12
C TYR A 278 -11.82 -7.33 -1.35
N ASP A 279 -12.70 -6.69 -2.12
CA ASP A 279 -12.49 -6.41 -3.55
C ASP A 279 -11.33 -5.44 -3.80
N ARG A 280 -10.96 -4.61 -2.81
CA ARG A 280 -9.81 -3.68 -2.92
C ARG A 280 -8.48 -4.40 -3.05
N HIS A 281 -8.40 -5.64 -2.59
CA HIS A 281 -7.19 -6.48 -2.69
C HIS A 281 -6.94 -7.00 -4.10
N GLN A 282 -7.88 -6.84 -5.04
CA GLN A 282 -7.76 -7.26 -6.45
C GLN A 282 -7.40 -8.75 -6.63
N VAL A 283 -7.69 -9.60 -5.64
CA VAL A 283 -7.41 -11.04 -5.68
C VAL A 283 -8.50 -11.74 -6.53
N ARG A 284 -8.08 -12.61 -7.46
CA ARG A 284 -9.01 -13.32 -8.36
C ARG A 284 -9.86 -14.36 -7.60
N ARG A 285 -11.05 -13.94 -7.15
CA ARG A 285 -12.32 -14.72 -7.10
C ARG A 285 -12.39 -16.03 -6.28
N GLN A 286 -11.67 -16.16 -5.16
CA GLN A 286 -12.00 -17.14 -4.12
C GLN A 286 -11.98 -16.47 -2.75
N ARG A 287 -12.95 -16.54 -1.82
CA ARG A 287 -14.37 -16.89 -1.81
C ARG A 287 -14.85 -16.44 -0.41
N LEU A 288 -15.61 -15.34 -0.27
CA LEU A 288 -16.34 -15.02 0.97
C LEU A 288 -17.68 -15.75 0.99
N GLU A 289 -17.66 -17.07 0.84
CA GLU A 289 -18.88 -17.89 0.70
C GLU A 289 -19.78 -17.82 1.93
N PHE A 290 -19.18 -17.61 3.10
CA PHE A 290 -19.91 -17.39 4.35
C PHE A 290 -20.82 -16.16 4.29
N LEU A 291 -20.60 -15.22 3.35
CA LEU A 291 -21.47 -14.06 3.15
C LEU A 291 -22.67 -14.31 2.23
N LYS A 292 -22.72 -15.43 1.50
CA LYS A 292 -23.82 -15.75 0.57
C LYS A 292 -25.23 -15.65 1.17
N PRO A 293 -25.48 -16.05 2.44
CA PRO A 293 -26.80 -15.91 3.04
C PRO A 293 -27.23 -14.46 3.28
N TYR A 294 -26.29 -13.51 3.28
CA TYR A 294 -26.50 -12.16 3.79
C TYR A 294 -26.44 -11.07 2.71
N VAL A 295 -25.83 -11.36 1.56
CA VAL A 295 -25.72 -10.41 0.43
C VAL A 295 -26.26 -10.99 -0.87
N ALA A 296 -26.96 -10.15 -1.65
CA ALA A 296 -27.60 -10.54 -2.90
C ALA A 296 -26.61 -10.97 -4.00
N SER A 297 -25.36 -10.52 -3.94
CA SER A 297 -24.28 -10.94 -4.82
C SER A 297 -22.94 -10.86 -4.08
N VAL A 298 -22.19 -11.97 -4.10
CA VAL A 298 -20.77 -12.00 -3.69
C VAL A 298 -19.85 -11.70 -4.89
N ALA A 299 -20.42 -11.47 -6.07
CA ALA A 299 -19.68 -10.97 -7.22
C ALA A 299 -19.55 -9.44 -7.11
N PRO A 300 -18.36 -8.88 -7.41
CA PRO A 300 -18.17 -7.43 -7.47
C PRO A 300 -19.24 -6.82 -8.38
N PRO A 301 -19.78 -5.64 -8.06
CA PRO A 301 -20.60 -4.91 -9.03
C PRO A 301 -19.81 -4.81 -10.33
N LEU A 302 -20.43 -5.21 -11.45
CA LEU A 302 -19.86 -5.03 -12.78
C LEU A 302 -19.40 -3.57 -12.87
N ARG A 303 -18.10 -3.35 -13.08
CA ARG A 303 -17.58 -2.01 -13.36
C ARG A 303 -18.48 -1.43 -14.44
N ARG A 304 -19.19 -0.34 -14.14
CA ARG A 304 -19.73 0.50 -15.20
C ARG A 304 -18.52 1.03 -15.94
N ASP A 305 -18.29 0.54 -17.14
CA ASP A 305 -17.28 1.07 -18.04
C ASP A 305 -17.50 2.57 -18.18
N ARG A 306 -16.64 3.36 -17.54
CA ARG A 306 -16.44 4.76 -17.89
C ARG A 306 -15.52 4.93 -19.11
N ASP A 307 -15.13 3.82 -19.74
CA ASP A 307 -14.27 3.76 -20.93
C ASP A 307 -15.04 3.45 -22.22
N ALA A 308 -16.37 3.61 -22.24
CA ALA A 308 -17.16 3.60 -23.47
C ALA A 308 -17.05 4.94 -24.23
N MET A 309 -15.84 5.47 -24.36
CA MET A 309 -15.52 6.50 -25.34
C MET A 309 -14.03 6.42 -25.61
N HIS A 310 -13.59 5.47 -26.43
CA HIS A 310 -12.44 5.56 -27.37
C HIS A 310 -12.38 4.26 -28.19
N PRO A 311 -12.30 4.30 -29.53
CA PRO A 311 -12.34 3.10 -30.36
C PRO A 311 -11.04 2.30 -30.26
N ALA A 312 -11.20 0.98 -30.27
CA ALA A 312 -10.12 0.00 -30.18
C ALA A 312 -9.13 0.12 -31.35
N HIS A 313 -7.85 0.34 -31.02
CA HIS A 313 -6.74 0.02 -31.92
C HIS A 313 -5.99 -1.21 -31.41
N GLY A 314 -6.14 -2.29 -32.18
CA GLY A 314 -5.44 -3.55 -31.98
C GLY A 314 -3.95 -3.47 -32.33
N GLY A 315 -3.13 -4.04 -31.45
CA GLY A 315 -1.71 -4.30 -31.68
C GLY A 315 -1.39 -5.74 -31.27
N LYS A 316 -1.06 -6.56 -32.27
CA LYS A 316 -0.95 -8.03 -32.27
C LYS A 316 0.06 -8.60 -31.27
N ARG A 317 -0.32 -9.67 -30.56
CA ARG A 317 0.61 -10.70 -30.06
C ARG A 317 1.09 -11.53 -31.24
N ARG A 318 2.41 -11.59 -31.45
CA ARG A 318 3.07 -12.53 -32.38
C ARG A 318 3.11 -13.93 -31.78
N GLY A 319 2.82 -14.95 -32.59
CA GLY A 319 3.27 -16.32 -32.36
C GLY A 319 2.20 -17.41 -32.44
N GLN A 320 1.59 -17.62 -33.61
CA GLN A 320 1.11 -18.95 -34.05
C GLN A 320 0.86 -18.93 -35.57
N PRO A 321 1.17 -20.02 -36.30
CA PRO A 321 1.16 -20.06 -37.76
C PRO A 321 -0.27 -20.14 -38.32
N PRO A 322 -0.52 -19.62 -39.53
CA PRO A 322 -1.87 -19.52 -40.08
C PRO A 322 -2.40 -20.90 -40.49
N ARG A 323 -3.56 -21.29 -39.95
CA ARG A 323 -4.36 -22.38 -40.48
C ARG A 323 -5.02 -21.91 -41.79
N THR A 324 -4.79 -22.69 -42.83
CA THR A 324 -5.35 -22.58 -44.17
C THR A 324 -6.85 -22.88 -44.21
N SER A 325 -7.60 -22.02 -44.92
CA SER A 325 -8.71 -22.30 -45.86
C SER A 325 -9.87 -21.30 -45.69
N PRO A 326 -10.22 -20.50 -46.72
CA PRO A 326 -11.51 -19.84 -46.81
C PRO A 326 -12.54 -20.71 -47.56
N ALA A 327 -13.79 -20.31 -47.36
CA ALA A 327 -15.08 -20.97 -47.59
C ALA A 327 -15.42 -21.44 -49.02
N PRO A 328 -16.45 -22.30 -49.18
CA PRO A 328 -17.02 -22.66 -50.48
C PRO A 328 -18.01 -21.59 -50.94
N LEU A 329 -17.86 -21.10 -52.17
CA LEU A 329 -18.90 -20.39 -52.92
C LEU A 329 -18.73 -20.72 -54.40
N THR A 330 -19.58 -21.62 -54.89
CA THR A 330 -19.86 -21.87 -56.30
C THR A 330 -20.71 -20.74 -56.86
N LEU A 331 -20.32 -20.18 -58.01
CA LEU A 331 -21.20 -19.59 -59.01
C LEU A 331 -20.48 -19.64 -60.37
N ASP A 332 -21.25 -19.98 -61.40
CA ASP A 332 -20.88 -20.49 -62.71
C ASP A 332 -20.09 -19.53 -63.64
N ALA A 333 -19.49 -20.15 -64.66
CA ALA A 333 -18.65 -19.59 -65.73
C ALA A 333 -19.39 -18.64 -66.71
N PRO A 334 -18.68 -17.97 -67.64
CA PRO A 334 -18.19 -18.63 -68.87
C PRO A 334 -16.73 -18.29 -69.26
N PRO A 335 -16.16 -19.02 -70.24
CA PRO A 335 -14.73 -19.00 -70.56
C PRO A 335 -14.39 -17.95 -71.63
N ASP A 336 -13.13 -17.50 -71.69
CA ASP A 336 -12.31 -17.74 -72.88
C ASP A 336 -10.92 -17.07 -72.81
N SER A 337 -9.93 -17.94 -73.04
CA SER A 337 -8.71 -17.72 -73.82
C SER A 337 -7.49 -16.99 -73.23
N PRO A 338 -6.28 -17.40 -73.69
CA PRO A 338 -5.06 -17.37 -72.90
C PRO A 338 -4.00 -16.41 -73.48
N MET A 339 -2.80 -16.46 -72.88
CA MET A 339 -1.53 -15.89 -73.34
C MET A 339 -1.32 -14.43 -72.88
N THR A 340 -0.15 -13.96 -72.45
CA THR A 340 1.22 -14.39 -72.78
C THR A 340 2.20 -13.83 -71.74
N LYS A 341 3.30 -14.57 -71.59
CA LYS A 341 4.59 -14.29 -70.91
C LYS A 341 5.17 -12.88 -71.12
N ARG A 342 5.89 -12.36 -70.11
CA ARG A 342 7.23 -11.69 -70.18
C ARG A 342 7.68 -11.32 -68.75
N ARG A 343 8.58 -12.08 -68.10
CA ARG A 343 10.06 -11.90 -67.99
C ARG A 343 10.54 -10.45 -67.73
N LEU A 344 11.04 -10.23 -66.48
CA LEU A 344 12.36 -9.70 -66.01
C LEU A 344 13.06 -8.56 -66.80
N PRO A 345 13.86 -7.65 -66.17
CA PRO A 345 14.91 -7.93 -65.17
C PRO A 345 15.01 -6.91 -63.99
N VAL A 346 15.48 -7.23 -62.78
CA VAL A 346 16.87 -7.23 -62.23
C VAL A 346 17.80 -6.15 -62.80
N VAL A 347 18.29 -5.25 -61.93
CA VAL A 347 19.65 -4.63 -61.78
C VAL A 347 19.48 -3.58 -60.67
N ALA A 348 20.32 -3.37 -59.66
CA ALA A 348 21.45 -4.04 -59.01
C ALA A 348 21.49 -3.53 -57.56
#